data_AF-A0A974BPU1-F1
#
_entry.id   AF-A0A974BPU1-F1
#
_cell.length_a   1.000
_cell.length_b   1.000
_cell.length_c   1.000
_cell.angle_alpha   90.00
_cell.angle_beta   90.00
_cell.angle_gamma   90.00
#
_symmetry.space_group_name_H-M   'P 1'
#
loop_
_entity.id
_entity.type
_entity.pdbx_description
1 polymer ?
#
loop_
_entity_poly.entity_id
_entity_poly.type
_entity_poly.pdbx_seq_one_letter_code
_entity_poly.pdbx_strand_id
1 'polypeptide(L)'
;FLQRPSYRKEKVIVVIDDLTDPDPELKNKILQQQPSIGALAAQLFLFHSEEKNYQALTSDEFMENKMKEQKDIIMKKRKKKSPNHSSGTR
;
A
#
# COMPACT_ATOMS: atom_id res chain seq x y z
N PHE A 1 -27.31 -15.09 10.22
CA PHE A 1 -26.01 -14.42 10.42
C PHE A 1 -25.50 -13.92 9.08
N LEU A 2 -25.61 -12.62 8.81
CA LEU A 2 -25.10 -12.02 7.57
C LEU A 2 -23.57 -12.04 7.61
N GLN A 3 -22.97 -12.87 6.77
CA GLN A 3 -21.53 -12.91 6.56
C GLN A 3 -21.13 -11.61 5.86
N ARG A 4 -20.58 -10.66 6.64
CA ARG A 4 -20.04 -9.40 6.10
C ARG A 4 -18.96 -9.75 5.06
N PRO A 5 -18.90 -9.05 3.91
CA PRO A 5 -17.85 -9.29 2.94
C PRO A 5 -16.49 -9.14 3.63
N SER A 6 -15.71 -10.23 3.67
CA SER A 6 -14.31 -10.17 4.03
C SER A 6 -13.60 -9.43 2.89
N TYR A 7 -13.43 -8.13 3.03
CA TYR A 7 -12.52 -7.37 2.20
C TYR A 7 -11.14 -7.97 2.44
N ARG A 8 -10.70 -8.86 1.53
CA ARG A 8 -9.38 -9.45 1.62
C ARG A 8 -8.38 -8.29 1.65
N LYS A 9 -7.69 -8.12 2.80
CA LYS A 9 -6.67 -7.09 3.03
C LYS A 9 -5.76 -6.89 1.83
N GLU A 10 -5.48 -7.99 1.13
CA GLU A 10 -4.68 -8.09 -0.09
C GLU A 10 -5.03 -7.12 -1.22
N LYS A 11 -6.19 -6.44 -1.25
CA LYS A 11 -6.58 -5.60 -2.39
C LYS A 11 -6.52 -4.09 -2.15
N VAL A 12 -6.45 -3.64 -0.90
CA VAL A 12 -6.52 -2.21 -0.58
C VAL A 12 -5.12 -1.68 -0.25
N ILE A 13 -4.76 -0.54 -0.82
CA ILE A 13 -3.59 0.24 -0.42
C ILE A 13 -4.13 1.61 0.00
N VAL A 14 -3.66 2.11 1.13
CA VAL A 14 -4.01 3.46 1.61
C VAL A 14 -2.80 4.35 1.43
N VAL A 15 -3.04 5.52 0.85
CA VAL A 15 -2.05 6.57 0.68
C VAL A 15 -2.59 7.80 1.38
N ILE A 16 -1.80 8.37 2.29
CA ILE A 16 -2.09 9.66 2.90
C ILE A 16 -1.05 10.62 2.34
N ASP A 17 -1.55 11.68 1.76
CA ASP A 17 -0.78 12.62 0.97
C ASP A 17 -0.72 13.99 1.64
N ASP A 18 0.24 14.83 1.26
CA ASP A 18 0.44 16.20 1.77
C ASP A 18 0.65 16.30 3.29
N LEU A 19 1.39 15.35 3.88
CA LEU A 19 1.75 15.44 5.29
C LEU A 19 2.77 16.55 5.51
N THR A 20 2.47 17.43 6.46
CA THR A 20 3.32 18.58 6.83
C THR A 20 4.33 18.25 7.93
N ASP A 21 4.06 17.25 8.77
CA ASP A 21 4.95 16.87 9.88
C ASP A 21 5.53 15.46 9.69
N PRO A 22 6.87 15.30 9.58
CA PRO A 22 7.55 14.01 9.45
C PRO A 22 7.74 13.32 10.80
N ASP A 23 6.67 13.17 11.58
CA ASP A 23 6.71 12.40 12.81
C ASP A 23 6.84 10.90 12.49
N PRO A 24 7.95 10.24 12.87
CA PRO A 24 8.15 8.81 12.61
C PRO A 24 7.09 7.94 13.32
N GLU A 25 6.42 8.44 14.35
CA GLU A 25 5.34 7.75 15.06
C GLU A 25 3.95 7.95 14.43
N LEU A 26 3.84 8.86 13.44
CA LEU A 26 2.56 9.22 12.83
C LEU A 26 1.84 8.01 12.24
N LYS A 27 2.58 7.06 11.66
CA LYS A 27 2.03 5.81 11.14
C LYS A 27 1.36 4.99 12.25
N ASN A 28 2.01 4.86 13.40
CA ASN A 28 1.46 4.12 14.54
C ASN A 28 0.24 4.84 15.12
N LYS A 29 0.30 6.16 15.23
CA LYS A 29 -0.82 6.99 15.68
C LYS A 29 -2.05 6.84 14.78
N ILE A 30 -1.87 6.87 13.47
CA ILE A 30 -2.94 6.67 12.49
C ILE A 30 -3.55 5.27 12.64
N LEU A 31 -2.73 4.23 12.81
CA LEU A 31 -3.24 2.87 12.99
C LEU A 31 -3.98 2.67 14.31
N GLN A 32 -3.57 3.35 15.38
CA GLN A 32 -4.27 3.35 16.67
C GLN A 32 -5.60 4.10 16.60
N GLN A 33 -5.62 5.26 15.95
CA GLN A 33 -6.82 6.10 15.85
C GLN A 33 -7.80 5.60 14.78
N GLN A 34 -7.30 4.95 13.73
CA GLN A 34 -8.07 4.42 12.61
C GLN A 34 -7.75 2.93 12.42
N PRO A 35 -8.20 2.07 13.35
CA PRO A 35 -7.90 0.63 13.32
C PRO A 35 -8.45 -0.07 12.07
N SER A 36 -9.48 0.50 11.41
CA SER A 36 -10.01 0.03 10.14
C SER A 36 -8.94 0.01 9.03
N ILE A 37 -7.99 0.95 9.03
CA ILE A 37 -6.89 0.99 8.06
C ILE A 37 -6.01 -0.24 8.25
N GLY A 38 -5.57 -0.56 9.47
CA GLY A 38 -4.79 -1.77 9.75
C GLY A 38 -5.59 -3.07 9.54
N ALA A 39 -6.91 -3.01 9.69
CA ALA A 39 -7.80 -4.15 9.49
C ALA A 39 -8.15 -4.42 8.02
N LEU A 40 -8.05 -3.44 7.12
CA LEU A 40 -8.54 -3.55 5.73
C LEU A 40 -7.46 -3.30 4.69
N ALA A 41 -6.42 -2.51 4.98
CA ALA A 41 -5.36 -2.21 4.03
C ALA A 41 -4.27 -3.29 4.05
N ALA A 42 -3.72 -3.60 2.86
CA ALA A 42 -2.48 -4.36 2.73
C ALA A 42 -1.26 -3.52 3.11
N GLN A 43 -1.32 -2.21 2.87
CA GLN A 43 -0.21 -1.29 3.09
C GLN A 43 -0.73 0.14 3.28
N LEU A 44 -0.03 0.90 4.11
CA LEU A 44 -0.23 2.34 4.34
C LEU A 44 1.05 3.09 3.98
N PHE A 45 0.94 4.01 3.02
CA PHE A 45 2.01 4.94 2.64
C PHE A 45 1.65 6.35 3.09
N LEU A 46 2.64 7.06 3.63
CA LEU A 46 2.52 8.41 4.15
C LEU A 46 3.45 9.30 3.34
N PHE A 47 2.97 10.26 2.55
CA PHE A 47 3.83 11.13 1.74
C PHE A 47 3.91 12.52 2.34
N HIS A 48 5.13 13.00 2.56
CA HIS A 48 5.37 14.38 2.98
C HIS A 48 5.36 15.31 1.78
N SER A 49 4.88 16.54 2.00
CA SER A 49 4.88 17.57 0.97
C SER A 49 6.29 17.87 0.44
N GLU A 50 7.30 17.73 1.30
CA GLU A 50 8.71 17.94 0.95
C GLU A 50 9.30 16.81 0.10
N GLU A 51 8.78 15.58 0.23
CA GLU A 51 9.20 14.44 -0.60
C GLU A 51 8.79 14.60 -2.07
N LYS A 52 7.89 15.54 -2.36
CA LYS A 52 7.38 15.81 -3.71
C LYS A 52 8.10 16.95 -4.41
N ASN A 53 9.07 17.56 -3.75
CA ASN A 53 9.82 18.63 -4.39
C ASN A 53 10.60 18.06 -5.57
N TYR A 54 10.71 18.81 -6.68
CA TYR A 54 11.25 18.28 -7.95
C TYR A 54 12.65 17.64 -7.78
N GLN A 55 13.46 18.19 -6.87
CA GLN A 55 14.79 17.68 -6.51
C GLN A 55 14.73 16.35 -5.73
N ALA A 56 13.71 16.14 -4.89
CA ALA A 56 13.48 14.91 -4.15
C ALA A 56 12.91 13.80 -5.06
N LEU A 57 12.06 14.15 -6.04
CA LEU A 57 11.53 13.19 -7.01
C LEU A 57 12.60 12.61 -7.95
N THR A 58 13.70 13.34 -8.15
CA THR A 58 14.85 12.91 -8.95
C THR A 58 15.96 12.26 -8.13
N SER A 59 15.87 12.24 -6.80
CA SER A 59 16.88 11.59 -5.98
C SER A 59 16.71 10.07 -6.06
N ASP A 60 17.84 9.36 -6.15
CA ASP A 60 17.84 7.90 -6.16
C ASP A 60 17.16 7.34 -4.90
N GLU A 61 17.32 7.99 -3.74
CA GLU A 61 16.77 7.56 -2.46
C GLU A 61 15.22 7.51 -2.43
N PHE A 62 14.53 8.51 -2.97
CA PHE A 62 13.06 8.54 -2.99
C PHE A 62 12.49 7.50 -3.97
N MET A 63 13.12 7.38 -5.14
CA MET A 63 12.72 6.41 -6.17
C MET A 63 13.05 4.96 -5.76
N GLU A 64 14.12 4.75 -5.00
CA GLU A 64 14.64 3.44 -4.66
C GLU A 64 13.95 2.78 -3.45
N ASN A 65 13.39 3.55 -2.52
CA ASN A 65 12.78 2.97 -1.31
C ASN A 65 11.25 2.87 -1.40
N LYS A 66 10.54 4.00 -1.35
CA LYS A 66 9.07 4.03 -1.18
C LYS A 66 8.33 3.70 -2.47
N MET A 67 8.80 4.25 -3.59
CA MET A 67 8.23 3.98 -4.92
C MET A 67 8.51 2.55 -5.38
N LYS A 68 9.69 2.01 -5.09
CA LYS A 68 10.02 0.61 -5.37
C LYS A 68 9.16 -0.35 -4.58
N GLU A 69 8.97 -0.11 -3.28
CA GLU A 69 8.08 -0.92 -2.43
C GLU A 69 6.64 -0.94 -2.98
N GLN A 70 6.12 0.23 -3.38
CA GLN A 70 4.82 0.32 -4.03
C GLN A 70 4.75 -0.50 -5.32
N LYS A 71 5.73 -0.34 -6.21
CA LYS A 71 5.82 -1.09 -7.47
C LYS A 71 5.86 -2.59 -7.21
N ASP A 72 6.65 -3.04 -6.24
CA ASP A 72 6.78 -4.46 -5.89
C ASP A 72 5.48 -5.05 -5.35
N ILE A 73 4.77 -4.32 -4.49
CA ILE A 73 3.47 -4.75 -3.98
C ILE A 73 2.46 -4.89 -5.11
N ILE A 74 2.41 -3.94 -6.04
CA ILE A 74 1.51 -3.98 -7.21
C ILE A 74 1.88 -5.14 -8.14
N MET A 75 3.18 -5.34 -8.40
CA MET A 75 3.70 -6.38 -9.30
C MET A 75 3.52 -7.79 -8.74
N LYS A 76 3.79 -8.02 -7.45
CA LYS A 76 3.55 -9.32 -6.78
C LYS A 76 2.08 -9.72 -6.81
N LYS A 77 1.16 -8.76 -6.69
CA LYS A 77 -0.30 -9.01 -6.82
C LYS A 77 -0.71 -9.42 -8.25
N ARG A 78 0.00 -8.95 -9.29
CA ARG A 78 -0.25 -9.37 -10.68
C ARG A 78 0.18 -10.81 -10.95
N LYS A 79 1.30 -11.28 -10.38
CA LYS A 79 1.78 -12.66 -10.57
C LYS A 79 0.90 -13.74 -9.92
N LYS A 80 0.22 -13.43 -8.81
CA LYS A 80 -0.74 -14.35 -8.14
C LYS A 80 -2.03 -14.59 -8.94
N LYS A 81 -2.28 -13.84 -10.02
CA LYS A 81 -3.54 -13.83 -10.77
C LYS A 81 -3.59 -14.79 -11.97
N SER A 82 -2.56 -15.61 -12.19
CA SER A 82 -2.59 -16.66 -13.22
C SER A 82 -2.94 -18.02 -12.60
N PRO A 83 -4.22 -18.40 -12.51
CA PRO A 83 -4.57 -19.82 -12.48
C PRO A 83 -4.41 -20.34 -13.90
N ASN A 84 -3.44 -21.22 -14.14
CA ASN A 84 -3.53 -22.09 -15.30
C ASN A 84 -4.85 -22.85 -15.18
N HIS A 85 -5.71 -22.66 -16.18
CA HIS A 85 -6.89 -23.48 -16.39
C HIS A 85 -6.45 -24.94 -16.35
N SER A 86 -6.93 -25.68 -15.36
CA SER A 86 -7.02 -27.13 -15.44
C SER A 86 -7.92 -27.45 -16.63
N SER A 87 -7.32 -27.74 -17.79
CA SER A 87 -8.03 -28.40 -18.88
C SER A 87 -8.23 -29.86 -18.47
N GLY A 88 -9.25 -30.09 -17.66
CA GLY A 88 -9.89 -31.39 -17.59
C GLY A 88 -10.95 -31.42 -18.68
N THR A 89 -10.74 -32.20 -19.74
CA THR A 89 -11.84 -32.80 -20.50
C THR A 89 -11.35 -34.04 -21.25
N ARG A 90 -11.90 -35.17 -20.79
CA ARG A 90 -12.13 -36.48 -21.44
C ARG A 90 -10.94 -37.34 -21.82
#